data_AF-A0A5D4NIZ5-F1
#
_entry.id   AF-A0A5D4NIZ5-F1
#
_cell.length_a   1.000
_cell.length_b   1.000
_cell.length_c   1.000
_cell.angle_alpha   90.00
_cell.angle_beta   90.00
_cell.angle_gamma   90.00
#
_symmetry.space_group_name_H-M   'P 1'
#
loop_
_entity.id
_entity.type
_entity.pdbx_description
1 polymer ?
#
loop_
_entity_poly.entity_id
_entity_poly.type
_entity_poly.pdbx_seq_one_letter_code
_entity_poly.pdbx_strand_id
1 'polypeptide(L)' 'MNNKLTGLTLVLTGLVLLMLSITLQSQTSIWVVLLGASIVLNISGASLLFKFLKESVKTTN' A
#
# COMPACT_ATOMS: atom_id res chain seq x y z
N MET A 1 14.14 5.70 -7.80
CA MET A 1 12.89 6.39 -7.42
C MET A 1 12.97 6.68 -5.92
N ASN A 2 12.61 7.87 -5.43
CA ASN A 2 12.66 8.18 -3.98
C ASN A 2 11.81 7.15 -3.21
N ASN A 3 12.31 6.52 -2.14
CA ASN A 3 11.52 5.49 -1.47
C ASN A 3 10.27 6.07 -0.77
N LYS A 4 10.17 7.40 -0.55
CA LYS A 4 8.93 8.10 -0.16
C LYS A 4 7.89 8.02 -1.28
N LEU A 5 8.31 8.34 -2.50
CA LEU A 5 7.44 8.26 -3.69
C LEU A 5 7.04 6.80 -3.93
N THR A 6 7.97 5.86 -3.75
CA THR A 6 7.72 4.42 -3.88
C THR A 6 6.71 3.93 -2.85
N GLY A 7 6.85 4.32 -1.58
CA GLY A 7 5.88 3.98 -0.53
C GLY A 7 4.50 4.56 -0.80
N LEU A 8 4.43 5.82 -1.26
CA LEU A 8 3.18 6.45 -1.65
C LEU A 8 2.52 5.74 -2.85
N THR A 9 3.29 5.40 -3.88
CA THR A 9 2.78 4.65 -5.04
C THR A 9 2.25 3.28 -4.61
N LEU A 10 2.97 2.55 -3.75
CA LEU A 10 2.50 1.25 -3.22
C LEU A 10 1.14 1.37 -2.50
N VAL A 11 0.99 2.36 -1.62
CA VAL A 11 -0.28 2.60 -0.91
C VAL A 11 -1.39 2.98 -1.90
N LEU A 12 -1.13 3.90 -2.82
CA LEU A 12 -2.16 4.32 -3.79
C LEU A 12 -2.60 3.16 -4.69
N THR A 13 -1.66 2.37 -5.21
CA THR A 13 -1.98 1.18 -6.00
C THR A 13 -2.75 0.15 -5.17
N GLY A 14 -2.35 -0.07 -3.92
CA GLY A 14 -3.06 -0.92 -2.97
C GLY A 14 -4.50 -0.45 -2.70
N LEU A 15 -4.71 0.86 -2.52
CA LEU A 15 -6.05 1.44 -2.31
C LEU A 15 -6.93 1.30 -3.54
N VAL A 16 -6.40 1.48 -4.75
CA VAL A 16 -7.15 1.25 -6.00
C VAL A 16 -7.59 -0.20 -6.11
N LEU A 17 -6.67 -1.14 -5.85
CA LEU A 17 -6.97 -2.58 -5.84
C LEU A 17 -8.01 -2.94 -4.77
N LEU A 18 -7.90 -2.35 -3.58
CA LEU A 18 -8.86 -2.56 -2.49
C LEU A 18 -10.26 -2.05 -2.87
N MET A 19 -10.35 -0.83 -3.39
CA MET A 19 -11.63 -0.25 -3.85
C MET A 19 -12.23 -1.10 -4.97
N LEU A 20 -11.42 -1.52 -5.93
CA LEU A 20 -11.86 -2.41 -7.01
C LEU A 20 -12.38 -3.76 -6.47
N SER A 21 -11.68 -4.34 -5.47
CA SER A 21 -12.12 -5.55 -4.79
C SER A 21 -13.45 -5.33 -4.07
N ILE A 22 -13.62 -4.23 -3.35
CA ILE A 22 -14.86 -3.89 -2.66
C ILE A 22 -16.00 -3.67 -3.65
N THR A 23 -15.77 -3.03 -4.80
CA THR A 23 -16.80 -2.81 -5.82
C THR A 23 -17.23 -4.10 -6.52
N LEU A 24 -16.29 -5.02 -6.77
CA LEU A 24 -16.58 -6.28 -7.47
C LEU A 24 -17.39 -7.28 -6.62
N GLN A 25 -17.33 -7.21 -5.28
CA GLN A 25 -18.04 -8.09 -4.31
C GLN A 25 -18.25 -9.55 -4.80
N SER A 26 -17.21 -10.18 -5.33
CA SER A 26 -17.32 -11.48 -6.00
C SER A 26 -16.51 -12.52 -5.23
N GLN A 27 -17.07 -13.69 -4.92
CA GLN A 27 -16.34 -14.78 -4.22
C GLN A 27 -15.48 -15.62 -5.18
N THR A 28 -14.91 -15.00 -6.21
CA THR A 28 -14.04 -15.68 -7.16
C THR A 28 -12.61 -15.75 -6.64
N SER A 29 -11.85 -16.76 -7.07
CA SER A 29 -10.43 -16.88 -6.71
C SER A 29 -9.63 -15.64 -7.10
N ILE A 30 -9.97 -14.99 -8.22
CA ILE A 30 -9.34 -13.75 -8.68
C ILE A 30 -9.56 -12.60 -7.67
N TRP A 31 -10.78 -12.48 -7.12
CA TRP A 31 -11.08 -11.47 -6.11
C TRP A 31 -10.27 -11.66 -4.83
N VAL A 32 -10.11 -12.90 -4.37
CA VAL A 32 -9.28 -13.21 -3.19
C VAL A 32 -7.82 -12.79 -3.42
N VAL A 33 -7.28 -13.09 -4.61
CA VAL A 33 -5.92 -12.67 -4.99
C VAL A 33 -5.82 -11.14 -5.05
N LEU A 34 -6.82 -10.47 -5.60
CA LEU A 34 -6.88 -9.01 -5.70
C LEU A 34 -6.91 -8.35 -4.32
N LEU A 35 -7.74 -8.87 -3.42
CA LEU A 35 -7.86 -8.42 -2.04
C LEU A 35 -6.54 -8.64 -1.29
N GLY A 36 -5.97 -9.85 -1.39
CA GLY A 36 -4.69 -10.19 -0.77
C GLY A 36 -3.56 -9.29 -1.26
N ALA A 37 -3.45 -9.09 -2.57
CA ALA A 37 -2.47 -8.18 -3.16
C ALA A 37 -2.65 -6.74 -2.65
N SER A 38 -3.89 -6.25 -2.55
CA SER A 38 -4.19 -4.91 -2.02
C SER A 38 -3.71 -4.71 -0.58
N ILE A 39 -3.86 -5.73 0.26
CA ILE A 39 -3.44 -5.71 1.67
C ILE A 39 -1.91 -5.68 1.74
N VAL A 40 -1.23 -6.56 1.01
CA VAL A 40 0.24 -6.62 0.99
C VAL A 40 0.83 -5.30 0.49
N LEU A 41 0.30 -4.74 -0.61
CA LEU A 41 0.73 -3.45 -1.17
C LEU A 41 0.57 -2.31 -0.15
N ASN A 42 -0.58 -2.22 0.53
CA ASN A 42 -0.82 -1.17 1.52
C ASN A 42 0.09 -1.30 2.74
N ILE A 43 0.27 -2.50 3.29
CA ILE A 43 1.16 -2.72 4.45
C ILE A 43 2.61 -2.41 4.08
N SER A 44 3.08 -2.92 2.94
CA SER A 44 4.45 -2.65 2.48
C SER A 44 4.66 -1.16 2.19
N GLY A 45 3.73 -0.49 1.52
CA GLY A 45 3.78 0.94 1.26
C GLY A 45 3.77 1.78 2.53
N ALA A 46 2.89 1.47 3.49
CA ALA A 46 2.83 2.13 4.79
C ALA A 46 4.12 1.92 5.59
N SER A 47 4.69 0.71 5.57
CA SER A 47 5.96 0.42 6.25
C SER A 47 7.12 1.26 5.69
N LEU A 48 7.16 1.45 4.37
CA LEU A 48 8.14 2.31 3.72
C LEU A 48 7.94 3.77 4.15
N LEU A 49 6.71 4.28 4.06
CA LEU A 49 6.39 5.65 4.51
C LEU A 49 6.73 5.88 5.99
N PHE A 50 6.48 4.89 6.85
CA PHE A 50 6.79 4.98 8.27
C PHE A 50 8.30 5.04 8.52
N LYS A 51 9.09 4.27 7.76
CA LYS A 51 10.56 4.37 7.80
C LYS A 51 11.04 5.77 7.42
N PHE A 52 10.45 6.38 6.37
CA PHE A 52 10.76 7.77 6.00
C PHE A 52 10.44 8.77 7.07
N LEU A 53 9.25 8.67 7.67
CA LEU A 53 8.84 9.58 8.73
C LEU A 53 9.79 9.47 9.92
N LYS A 54 10.19 8.25 10.29
CA LYS A 54 11.16 8.00 11.36
C LYS A 54 12.54 8.58 11.05
N GLU A 55 13.04 8.43 9.83
CA GLU A 55 14.31 9.03 9.39
C GLU A 55 14.25 10.56 9.35
N SER A 56 13.11 11.11 8.90
CA SER A 56 12.88 12.56 8.86
C SER A 56 12.87 13.17 10.27
N VAL A 57 12.21 12.51 11.23
CA VAL A 57 12.18 12.94 12.64
C VAL A 57 13.57 12.85 13.30
N LYS A 58 14.35 11.81 12.98
CA LYS A 58 15.71 11.64 13.53
C LYS A 58 16.69 12.71 13.03
N THR A 59 16.45 13.31 11.86
CA THR A 59 17.35 14.30 11.26
C THR A 59 17.11 15.72 11.80
N THR A 60 16.01 15.95 12.52
CA THR A 60 15.65 17.27 13.09
C THR A 60 16.06 17.43 14.57
N ASN A 61 16.55 16.38 15.23
CA ASN A 61 17.10 16.42 16.60
C ASN A 61 18.62 16.29 16.58
#